data_AF-A0A524ANB1-F1
#
_entry.id   AF-A0A524ANB1-F1
#
_cell.length_a   1.000
_cell.length_b   1.000
_cell.length_c   1.000
_cell.angle_alpha   90.00
_cell.angle_beta   90.00
_cell.angle_gamma   90.00
#
_symmetry.space_group_name_H-M   'P 1'
#
loop_
_entity.id
_entity.type
_entity.pdbx_description
1 polymer ?
#
loop_
_entity_poly.entity_id
_entity_poly.type
_entity_poly.pdbx_seq_one_letter_code
_entity_poly.pdbx_strand_id
1 'polypeptide(L)' 'MDKPNVVRLPQMEWYGDTELDIDFPDSWDVNVCRMHGHDAPPLADAGFRKAFAHPLGARTRREMARGK' A
#
# COMPACT_ATOMS: atom_id res chain seq x y z
N MET A 1 -18.02 -17.84 -27.07
CA MET A 1 -17.34 -16.57 -26.78
C MET A 1 -16.64 -16.79 -25.47
N ASP A 2 -15.34 -17.01 -25.53
CA ASP A 2 -14.51 -17.22 -24.37
C ASP A 2 -14.48 -15.94 -23.51
N LYS A 3 -14.43 -16.10 -22.18
CA LYS A 3 -14.53 -14.99 -21.23
C LYS A 3 -13.20 -14.26 -21.18
N PRO A 4 -13.17 -12.92 -21.24
CA PRO A 4 -11.92 -12.16 -21.18
C PRO A 4 -11.20 -12.40 -19.83
N ASN A 5 -9.96 -12.88 -19.89
CA ASN A 5 -9.05 -12.98 -18.75
C ASN A 5 -8.32 -11.64 -18.53
N VAL A 6 -9.01 -10.71 -17.86
CA VAL A 6 -8.50 -9.35 -17.57
C VAL A 6 -8.06 -9.22 -16.13
N VAL A 7 -6.85 -8.72 -15.91
CA VAL A 7 -6.36 -8.34 -14.57
C VAL A 7 -6.17 -6.83 -14.51
N ARG A 8 -6.72 -6.22 -13.45
CA ARG A 8 -6.56 -4.80 -13.16
C ARG A 8 -5.44 -4.56 -12.16
N LEU A 9 -4.46 -3.72 -12.51
CA LEU A 9 -3.27 -3.44 -11.71
C LEU A 9 -3.03 -1.93 -11.55
N PRO A 10 -2.50 -1.47 -10.40
CA PRO A 10 -2.11 -0.09 -10.22
C PRO A 10 -0.90 0.26 -11.11
N GLN A 11 -0.87 1.48 -11.61
CA GLN A 11 0.22 2.07 -12.37
C GLN A 11 0.37 3.56 -12.03
N MET A 12 1.46 4.16 -12.50
CA MET A 12 1.68 5.61 -12.45
C MET A 12 1.80 6.22 -11.02
N GLU A 13 2.44 5.50 -10.08
CA GLU A 13 2.68 5.90 -8.67
C GLU A 13 3.21 7.34 -8.48
N TRP A 14 3.89 7.90 -9.48
CA TRP A 14 4.50 9.25 -9.41
C TRP A 14 3.82 10.29 -10.28
N TYR A 15 2.77 9.90 -11.00
CA TYR A 15 2.12 10.71 -12.04
C TYR A 15 0.59 10.73 -11.89
N GLY A 16 0.10 10.32 -10.73
CA GLY A 16 -1.32 10.14 -10.44
C GLY A 16 -1.67 8.66 -10.55
N ASP A 17 -1.89 8.03 -9.39
CA ASP A 17 -2.22 6.62 -9.30
C ASP A 17 -3.46 6.32 -10.14
N THR A 18 -3.30 5.40 -11.07
CA THR A 18 -4.36 4.93 -11.96
C THR A 18 -4.30 3.43 -12.07
N GLU A 19 -5.38 2.83 -12.55
CA GLU A 19 -5.44 1.39 -12.81
C GLU A 19 -5.25 1.12 -14.30
N LEU A 20 -4.64 -0.01 -14.62
CA LEU A 20 -4.51 -0.56 -15.97
C LEU A 20 -5.19 -1.92 -16.03
N ASP A 21 -6.08 -2.09 -16.99
CA ASP A 21 -6.58 -3.41 -17.35
C ASP A 21 -5.60 -4.07 -18.33
N ILE A 22 -5.20 -5.30 -18.04
CA ILE A 22 -4.32 -6.11 -18.89
C ILE A 22 -5.08 -7.37 -19.31
N ASP A 23 -5.26 -7.53 -20.62
CA ASP A 23 -5.83 -8.73 -21.22
C ASP A 23 -4.80 -9.84 -21.36
N PHE A 24 -5.18 -11.05 -20.99
CA PHE A 24 -4.38 -12.26 -21.17
C PHE A 24 -5.12 -13.30 -22.02
N PRO A 25 -4.39 -14.20 -22.70
CA PRO A 25 -5.01 -15.35 -23.34
C PRO A 25 -5.70 -16.26 -22.31
N ASP A 26 -6.84 -16.84 -22.69
CA ASP A 26 -7.61 -17.72 -21.79
C ASP A 26 -6.90 -19.03 -21.45
N SER A 27 -5.89 -19.41 -22.23
CA SER A 27 -5.05 -20.58 -21.99
C SER A 27 -4.02 -20.37 -20.88
N TRP A 28 -3.84 -19.13 -20.40
CA TRP A 28 -2.83 -18.81 -19.41
C TRP A 28 -3.37 -18.96 -17.99
N ASP A 29 -2.56 -19.57 -17.13
CA ASP A 29 -2.75 -19.50 -15.68
C ASP A 29 -2.03 -18.25 -15.14
N VAL A 30 -2.80 -17.26 -14.70
CA VAL A 30 -2.31 -15.93 -14.33
C VAL A 30 -2.36 -15.76 -12.81
N ASN A 31 -1.22 -15.43 -12.21
CA ASN A 31 -1.10 -15.21 -10.77
C ASN A 31 -0.70 -13.76 -10.45
N VAL A 32 -1.50 -13.07 -9.63
CA VAL A 32 -1.18 -11.71 -9.14
C VAL A 32 -0.43 -11.81 -7.82
N CYS A 33 0.87 -11.53 -7.86
CA CYS A 33 1.75 -11.58 -6.69
C CYS A 33 1.61 -10.32 -5.82
N ARG A 34 0.61 -10.30 -4.94
CA ARG A 34 0.40 -9.22 -3.97
C ARG A 34 1.46 -9.23 -2.87
N MET A 35 1.90 -8.05 -2.45
CA MET A 35 2.70 -7.89 -1.24
C MET A 35 1.87 -8.20 0.01
N HIS A 36 2.52 -8.59 1.11
CA HIS A 36 1.84 -8.95 2.36
C HIS A 36 0.90 -7.86 2.90
N GLY A 37 1.25 -6.58 2.67
CA GLY A 37 0.45 -5.43 3.09
C GLY A 37 -0.53 -4.90 2.07
N HIS A 38 -0.79 -5.59 0.94
CA HIS A 38 -1.64 -5.06 -0.14
C HIS A 38 -3.03 -4.63 0.35
N ASP A 39 -3.66 -5.46 1.19
CA ASP A 39 -4.98 -5.20 1.77
C ASP A 39 -4.91 -4.56 3.15
N ALA A 40 -3.72 -4.08 3.58
CA ALA A 40 -3.57 -3.44 4.86
C ALA A 40 -4.36 -2.12 4.85
N PRO A 41 -5.19 -1.86 5.88
CA PRO A 41 -5.96 -0.62 5.92
C PRO A 41 -5.01 0.58 6.09
N PRO A 42 -5.37 1.75 5.52
CA PRO A 42 -4.65 2.99 5.79
C PRO A 42 -4.55 3.26 7.29
N LEU A 43 -3.39 3.76 7.74
CA LEU A 43 -3.21 4.12 9.14
C LEU A 43 -4.11 5.31 9.49
N ALA A 44 -5.00 5.14 10.47
CA ALA A 44 -5.83 6.22 10.96
C ALA A 44 -5.05 7.17 11.87
N ASP A 45 -5.57 8.39 12.08
CA ASP A 45 -5.02 9.42 12.98
C ASP A 45 -4.69 8.90 14.39
N ALA A 46 -5.56 8.06 14.97
CA ALA A 46 -5.29 7.42 16.27
C ALA A 46 -4.04 6.52 16.24
N GLY A 47 -3.79 5.83 15.12
CA GLY A 47 -2.61 5.00 14.90
C GLY A 47 -1.34 5.82 14.82
N PHE A 48 -1.35 6.96 14.10
CA PHE A 48 -0.24 7.90 14.08
C PHE A 48 0.08 8.42 15.48
N ARG A 49 -0.93 8.87 16.25
CA ARG A 49 -0.73 9.35 17.62
C ARG A 49 -0.09 8.29 18.51
N LYS A 50 -0.56 7.04 18.42
CA LYS A 50 0.01 5.91 19.17
C LYS A 50 1.48 5.68 18.79
N ALA A 51 1.81 5.66 17.50
CA ALA A 51 3.17 5.45 17.03
C ALA A 51 4.13 6.55 17.53
N PHE A 52 3.70 7.82 17.52
CA PHE A 52 4.53 8.92 18.04
C PHE A 52 4.69 8.92 19.57
N ALA A 53 3.70 8.41 20.30
CA ALA A 53 3.77 8.29 21.75
C ALA A 53 4.65 7.11 22.21
N HIS A 54 4.79 6.08 21.37
CA HIS A 54 5.53 4.85 21.68
C HIS A 54 6.56 4.51 20.59
N PRO A 55 7.59 5.36 20.40
CA PRO A 55 8.63 5.11 19.40
C PRO A 55 9.44 3.86 19.73
N LEU A 56 9.85 3.13 18.69
CA LEU A 56 10.73 1.96 18.82
C LEU A 56 12.19 2.41 18.78
N GLY A 57 12.96 2.10 19.83
CA GLY A 57 14.41 2.36 19.87
C GLY A 57 14.83 3.82 19.98
N ALA A 58 13.90 4.76 20.22
CA ALA A 58 14.18 6.18 20.34
C ALA A 58 13.38 6.82 21.49
N ARG A 59 13.79 8.03 21.89
CA ARG A 59 12.98 8.90 22.77
C ARG A 59 11.83 9.52 21.98
N THR A 60 10.78 9.93 22.68
CA THR A 60 9.65 10.62 22.05
C THR A 60 10.08 11.96 21.45
N ARG A 61 9.35 12.42 20.43
CA ARG A 61 9.59 13.75 19.83
C ARG A 61 9.55 14.87 20.86
N ARG A 62 8.65 14.80 21.85
CA ARG A 62 8.52 15.81 22.92
C ARG A 62 9.79 15.88 23.78
N GLU A 63 10.39 14.74 24.11
CA GLU A 63 11.63 14.69 24.87
C GLU A 63 12.82 15.21 24.06
N MET A 64 12.86 14.89 22.77
CA MET A 64 13.94 15.32 21.88
C MET A 64 13.88 16.83 21.54
N ALA A 65 12.68 17.41 21.49
CA ALA A 65 12.48 18.83 21.18
C ALA A 65 12.64 19.75 22.40
N ARG A 66 12.87 19.22 23.60
CA ARG A 66 13.00 20.04 24.81
C ARG A 66 14.22 20.95 24.71
N GLY A 67 14.01 22.26 24.89
CA GLY A 67 15.07 23.28 24.81
C GLY A 67 15.42 23.71 23.38
N LYS A 68 14.59 23.36 22.41
CA LYS A 68 14.56 23.93 21.07
C LYS A 68 13.43 24.96 20.96
#